data_AF-A0A1Q9S0E0-F1
#
_entry.id   AF-A0A1Q9S0E0-F1
#
_cell.length_a   1.000
_cell.length_b   1.000
_cell.length_c   1.000
_cell.angle_alpha   90.00
_cell.angle_beta   90.00
_cell.angle_gamma   90.00
#
_symmetry.space_group_name_H-M   'P 1'
#
loop_
_entity.id
_entity.type
_entity.pdbx_description
1 polymer ?
#
loop_
_entity_poly.entity_id
_entity_poly.type
_entity_poly.pdbx_seq_one_letter_code
_entity_poly.pdbx_strand_id
1 'polypeptide(L)'
;MVVGAGQAPRPRPGGRRPRRALVGNNQARDPWIDEAFATYAQAVVAGQRDVYRLDEVPRRVRGHLGEPMSYWAEQGGFGRYEQGVYSQGAALLLEARDRVGVDRFDKAVRGYIAVNAHRVADPAAVRAAFEHLPEVIELLNRHGALS
;
A
#
# COMPACT_ATOMS: atom_id res chain seq x y z
N MET A 1 6.57 -26.61 57.19
CA MET A 1 6.07 -26.21 55.86
C MET A 1 6.13 -24.69 55.78
N VAL A 2 7.16 -24.12 55.14
CA VAL A 2 7.17 -22.75 54.62
C VAL A 2 7.93 -22.82 53.29
N VAL A 3 7.26 -22.40 52.23
CA VAL A 3 7.67 -22.54 50.83
C VAL A 3 8.62 -21.41 50.45
N GLY A 4 9.73 -21.74 49.79
CA GLY A 4 10.74 -20.80 49.33
C GLY A 4 10.24 -19.88 48.22
N ALA A 5 10.68 -18.63 48.26
CA ALA A 5 10.40 -17.61 47.25
C ALA A 5 11.04 -17.98 45.90
N GLY A 6 10.20 -18.22 44.89
CA GLY A 6 10.63 -18.36 43.50
C GLY A 6 10.94 -16.99 42.88
N GLN A 7 12.17 -16.79 42.42
CA GLN A 7 12.55 -15.62 41.62
C GLN A 7 11.82 -15.61 40.28
N ALA A 8 11.27 -14.45 39.90
CA ALA A 8 10.71 -14.24 38.57
C ALA A 8 11.78 -14.38 37.47
N PRO A 9 11.45 -14.97 36.31
CA PRO A 9 12.43 -15.19 35.25
C PRO A 9 12.89 -13.86 34.63
N ARG A 10 14.20 -13.70 34.43
CA ARG A 10 14.77 -12.58 33.67
C ARG A 10 14.35 -12.65 32.20
N PRO A 11 14.06 -11.52 31.54
CA PRO A 11 13.73 -11.51 30.12
C PRO A 11 14.93 -11.97 29.28
N ARG A 12 14.68 -12.84 28.30
CA ARG A 12 15.70 -13.28 27.34
C ARG A 12 16.13 -12.09 26.45
N PRO A 13 17.43 -11.90 26.18
CA PRO A 13 17.87 -10.94 25.17
C PRO A 13 17.51 -11.50 23.79
N GLY A 14 16.41 -11.01 23.24
CA GLY A 14 15.87 -11.49 21.98
C GLY A 14 14.38 -11.20 21.81
N GLY A 15 13.90 -10.09 22.40
CA GLY A 15 12.55 -9.62 22.16
C GLY A 15 12.31 -9.56 20.66
N ARG A 16 11.28 -10.25 20.18
CA ARG A 16 10.81 -10.13 18.79
C ARG A 16 10.73 -8.65 18.48
N ARG A 17 11.60 -8.16 17.59
CA ARG A 17 11.43 -6.80 17.07
C ARG A 17 10.02 -6.76 16.48
N PRO A 18 9.22 -5.71 16.74
CA PRO A 18 7.95 -5.55 16.06
C PRO A 18 8.24 -5.65 14.56
N ARG A 19 7.53 -6.55 13.86
CA ARG A 19 7.53 -6.60 12.40
C ARG A 19 6.86 -5.32 11.94
N ARG A 20 7.64 -4.25 11.80
CA ARG A 20 7.22 -3.09 11.04
C ARG A 20 7.18 -3.52 9.58
N ALA A 21 6.17 -3.06 8.84
CA ALA A 21 6.24 -3.07 7.38
C ALA A 21 7.56 -2.38 6.96
N LEU A 22 8.16 -2.81 5.84
CA LEU A 22 9.43 -2.24 5.38
C LEU A 22 9.28 -0.73 5.10
N VAL A 23 8.13 -0.32 4.57
CA VAL A 23 7.65 1.06 4.52
C VAL A 23 6.27 1.04 5.18
N GLY A 24 5.95 2.02 6.03
CA GLY A 24 4.59 2.17 6.55
C GLY A 24 3.95 3.47 6.07
N ASN A 25 2.66 3.64 6.31
CA ASN A 25 1.91 4.86 6.02
C ASN A 25 1.02 5.27 7.21
N ASN A 26 0.39 6.44 7.12
CA ASN A 26 -0.72 6.76 8.01
C ASN A 26 -1.99 6.06 7.47
N GLN A 27 -2.26 4.84 7.95
CA GLN A 27 -3.41 4.04 7.51
C GLN A 27 -4.76 4.76 7.62
N ALA A 28 -4.96 5.61 8.64
CA ALA A 28 -6.22 6.33 8.78
C ALA A 28 -6.43 7.38 7.68
N ARG A 29 -5.34 7.97 7.17
CA ARG A 29 -5.38 9.07 6.19
C ARG A 29 -5.16 8.59 4.76
N ASP A 30 -4.14 7.77 4.53
CA ASP A 30 -3.66 7.40 3.19
C ASP A 30 -3.64 5.86 3.01
N PRO A 31 -4.73 5.13 3.30
CA PRO A 31 -4.72 3.67 3.41
C PRO A 31 -4.19 2.95 2.16
N TRP A 32 -4.38 3.56 0.99
CA TRP A 32 -3.98 2.99 -0.30
C TRP A 32 -2.48 2.70 -0.43
N ILE A 33 -1.61 3.45 0.25
CA ILE A 33 -0.16 3.28 0.10
C ILE A 33 0.26 1.86 0.49
N ASP A 34 -0.20 1.35 1.64
CA ASP A 34 0.14 -0.01 2.05
C ASP A 34 -0.69 -1.03 1.27
N GLU A 35 -2.02 -0.83 1.18
CA GLU A 35 -2.92 -1.85 0.65
C GLU A 35 -2.79 -2.05 -0.87
N ALA A 36 -2.67 -0.97 -1.65
CA ALA A 36 -2.52 -1.06 -3.09
C ALA A 36 -1.19 -1.72 -3.47
N PHE A 37 -0.08 -1.31 -2.82
CA PHE A 37 1.23 -1.88 -3.10
C PHE A 37 1.34 -3.33 -2.64
N ALA A 38 0.75 -3.68 -1.49
CA ALA A 38 0.70 -5.07 -1.04
C ALA A 38 -0.11 -5.95 -2.00
N THR A 39 -1.28 -5.48 -2.43
CA THR A 39 -2.15 -6.20 -3.38
C THR A 39 -1.50 -6.33 -4.75
N TYR A 40 -0.88 -5.26 -5.26
CA TYR A 40 -0.06 -5.27 -6.47
C TYR A 40 1.07 -6.32 -6.40
N ALA A 41 1.84 -6.30 -5.31
CA ALA A 41 2.96 -7.23 -5.13
C ALA A 41 2.47 -8.68 -5.07
N GLN A 42 1.36 -8.93 -4.37
CA GLN A 42 0.72 -10.24 -4.36
C GLN A 42 0.31 -10.66 -5.77
N ALA A 43 -0.35 -9.80 -6.53
CA ALA A 43 -0.81 -10.10 -7.89
C ALA A 43 0.35 -10.48 -8.82
N VAL A 44 1.48 -9.77 -8.71
CA VAL A 44 2.69 -10.07 -9.50
C VAL A 44 3.29 -11.41 -9.10
N VAL A 45 3.50 -11.65 -7.80
CA VAL A 45 4.16 -12.87 -7.30
C VAL A 45 3.30 -14.12 -7.49
N ALA A 46 1.98 -14.01 -7.31
CA ALA A 46 1.05 -15.12 -7.45
C ALA A 46 0.62 -15.36 -8.92
N GLY A 47 1.05 -14.53 -9.87
CA GLY A 47 0.61 -14.63 -11.27
C GLY A 47 -0.88 -14.31 -11.46
N GLN A 48 -1.45 -13.45 -10.61
CA GLN A 48 -2.88 -13.09 -10.59
C GLN A 48 -3.14 -11.70 -11.18
N ARG A 49 -2.30 -11.23 -12.09
CA ARG A 49 -2.41 -9.88 -12.69
C ARG A 49 -3.75 -9.67 -13.39
N ASP A 50 -4.27 -10.71 -14.05
CA ASP A 50 -5.53 -10.65 -14.81
C ASP A 50 -6.78 -10.47 -13.93
N VAL A 51 -6.66 -10.65 -12.62
CA VAL A 51 -7.74 -10.43 -11.64
C VAL A 51 -7.98 -8.93 -11.41
N TYR A 52 -6.99 -8.08 -11.68
CA TYR A 52 -7.02 -6.67 -11.34
C TYR A 52 -6.95 -5.81 -12.59
N ARG A 53 -8.11 -5.44 -13.13
CA ARG A 53 -8.22 -4.63 -14.34
C ARG A 53 -8.96 -3.32 -14.09
N LEU A 54 -8.41 -2.20 -14.59
CA LEU A 54 -8.97 -0.87 -14.32
C LEU A 54 -10.38 -0.67 -14.90
N ASP A 55 -10.66 -1.29 -16.04
CA ASP A 55 -11.98 -1.25 -16.70
C ASP A 55 -13.07 -1.95 -15.89
N GLU A 56 -12.69 -2.92 -15.05
CA GLU A 56 -13.58 -3.71 -14.19
C GLU A 56 -13.85 -3.05 -12.82
N VAL A 57 -13.09 -2.03 -12.44
CA VAL A 57 -13.30 -1.29 -11.18
C VAL A 57 -14.72 -0.73 -11.14
N PRO A 58 -15.54 -0.95 -10.09
CA PRO A 58 -16.90 -0.43 -10.04
C PRO A 58 -16.96 1.10 -10.07
N ARG A 59 -17.85 1.69 -10.87
CA ARG A 59 -17.97 3.17 -11.02
C ARG A 59 -18.08 3.92 -9.70
N ARG A 60 -18.75 3.34 -8.71
CA ARG A 60 -18.98 3.93 -7.37
C ARG A 60 -17.72 4.13 -6.52
N VAL A 61 -16.59 3.50 -6.87
CA VAL A 61 -15.31 3.66 -6.15
C VAL A 61 -14.21 4.28 -7.02
N ARG A 62 -14.52 4.56 -8.30
CA ARG A 62 -13.54 5.12 -9.23
C ARG A 62 -13.12 6.52 -8.80
N GLY A 63 -11.83 6.79 -8.77
CA GLY A 63 -11.29 8.12 -8.46
C GLY A 63 -11.20 8.44 -6.97
N HIS A 64 -11.56 7.50 -6.09
CA HIS A 64 -11.55 7.69 -4.64
C HIS A 64 -10.37 6.99 -3.95
N LEU A 65 -9.32 6.60 -4.69
CA LEU A 65 -8.23 5.77 -4.13
C LEU A 65 -7.55 6.42 -2.92
N GLY A 66 -7.36 7.75 -2.93
CA GLY A 66 -6.72 8.49 -1.85
C GLY A 66 -7.62 8.87 -0.68
N GLU A 67 -8.88 8.44 -0.66
CA GLU A 67 -9.80 8.81 0.42
C GLU A 67 -9.41 8.13 1.76
N PRO A 68 -9.59 8.83 2.91
CA PRO A 68 -9.24 8.32 4.22
C PRO A 68 -10.21 7.25 4.73
N MET A 69 -9.84 6.54 5.78
CA MET A 69 -10.69 5.49 6.37
C MET A 69 -12.07 5.98 6.82
N SER A 70 -12.21 7.25 7.22
CA SER A 70 -13.49 7.86 7.58
C SER A 70 -14.47 7.91 6.40
N TYR A 71 -13.98 8.27 5.21
CA TYR A 71 -14.79 8.26 3.99
C TYR A 71 -15.33 6.85 3.71
N TRP A 72 -14.48 5.84 3.78
CA TRP A 72 -14.90 4.46 3.50
C TRP A 72 -15.87 3.90 4.54
N ALA A 73 -15.73 4.30 5.81
CA ALA A 73 -16.69 3.96 6.85
C ALA A 73 -18.09 4.51 6.52
N GLU A 74 -18.18 5.74 6.01
CA GLU A 74 -19.44 6.38 5.60
C GLU A 74 -20.01 5.81 4.30
N GLN A 75 -19.14 5.48 3.34
CA GLN A 75 -19.54 5.02 2.01
C GLN A 75 -19.93 3.54 1.94
N GLY A 76 -20.27 2.88 3.04
CA GLY A 76 -20.74 1.49 3.04
C GLY A 76 -19.67 0.46 3.38
N GLY A 77 -18.59 0.89 4.04
CA GLY A 77 -17.70 0.04 4.83
C GLY A 77 -16.74 -0.82 4.01
N PHE A 78 -16.33 -1.94 4.61
CA PHE A 78 -15.21 -2.75 4.16
C PHE A 78 -15.32 -3.22 2.70
N GLY A 79 -16.52 -3.53 2.20
CA GLY A 79 -16.67 -3.98 0.81
C GLY A 79 -16.37 -2.90 -0.23
N ARG A 80 -16.67 -1.62 0.05
CA ARG A 80 -16.29 -0.52 -0.87
C ARG A 80 -14.83 -0.12 -0.68
N TYR A 81 -14.35 -0.18 0.56
CA TYR A 81 -12.93 0.00 0.87
C TYR A 81 -12.05 -0.98 0.09
N GLU A 82 -12.36 -2.28 0.14
CA GLU A 82 -11.61 -3.30 -0.60
C GLU A 82 -11.58 -2.99 -2.11
N GLN A 83 -12.75 -2.72 -2.70
CA GLN A 83 -12.84 -2.42 -4.14
C GLN A 83 -12.10 -1.14 -4.53
N GLY A 84 -12.25 -0.08 -3.74
CA GLY A 84 -11.72 1.25 -4.02
C GLY A 84 -10.25 1.43 -3.70
N VAL A 85 -9.72 0.66 -2.76
CA VAL A 85 -8.35 0.77 -2.25
C VAL A 85 -7.47 -0.40 -2.70
N TYR A 86 -7.89 -1.64 -2.46
CA TYR A 86 -7.10 -2.83 -2.82
C TYR A 86 -7.19 -3.10 -4.32
N SER A 87 -8.41 -3.40 -4.79
CA SER A 87 -8.62 -3.85 -6.16
C SER A 87 -8.31 -2.75 -7.18
N GLN A 88 -8.86 -1.55 -7.00
CA GLN A 88 -8.52 -0.40 -7.85
C GLN A 88 -7.04 -0.03 -7.77
N GLY A 89 -6.45 -0.02 -6.56
CA GLY A 89 -5.05 0.34 -6.37
C GLY A 89 -4.09 -0.62 -7.06
N ALA A 90 -4.33 -1.94 -6.94
CA ALA A 90 -3.55 -2.95 -7.64
C ALA A 90 -3.69 -2.83 -9.16
N ALA A 91 -4.92 -2.70 -9.65
CA ALA A 91 -5.19 -2.51 -11.08
C ALA A 91 -4.47 -1.27 -11.63
N LEU A 92 -4.46 -0.17 -10.87
CA LEU A 92 -3.76 1.06 -11.22
C LEU A 92 -2.25 0.87 -11.34
N LEU A 93 -1.63 0.21 -10.36
CA LEU A 93 -0.18 -0.02 -10.36
C LEU A 93 0.23 -1.01 -11.46
N LEU A 94 -0.59 -2.03 -11.75
CA LEU A 94 -0.37 -2.94 -12.87
C LEU A 94 -0.46 -2.22 -14.21
N GLU A 95 -1.49 -1.40 -14.43
CA GLU A 95 -1.63 -0.58 -15.63
C GLU A 95 -0.43 0.38 -15.79
N ALA A 96 -0.03 1.06 -14.72
CA ALA A 96 1.12 1.96 -14.73
C ALA A 96 2.41 1.22 -15.14
N ARG A 97 2.60 0.01 -14.60
CA ARG A 97 3.73 -0.86 -14.94
C ARG A 97 3.74 -1.27 -16.40
N ASP A 98 2.58 -1.59 -16.96
CA ASP A 98 2.46 -1.97 -18.37
C ASP A 98 2.70 -0.78 -19.30
N ARG A 99 2.23 0.42 -18.95
CA ARG A 99 2.41 1.64 -19.75
C ARG A 99 3.85 2.10 -19.87
N VAL A 100 4.59 2.12 -18.75
CA VAL A 100 5.98 2.64 -18.73
C VAL A 100 7.02 1.55 -18.91
N GLY A 101 6.60 0.29 -18.94
CA GLY A 101 7.46 -0.88 -19.00
C GLY A 101 7.96 -1.33 -17.63
N VAL A 102 8.04 -2.65 -17.50
CA VAL A 102 8.43 -3.39 -16.29
C VAL A 102 9.68 -2.82 -15.62
N ASP A 103 10.78 -2.64 -16.37
CA ASP A 103 12.07 -2.27 -15.78
C ASP A 103 12.05 -0.88 -15.16
N ARG A 104 11.40 0.08 -15.82
CA ARG A 104 11.31 1.47 -15.35
C ARG A 104 10.44 1.55 -14.10
N PHE A 105 9.27 0.90 -14.13
CA PHE A 105 8.35 0.86 -13.00
C PHE A 105 8.97 0.16 -11.79
N ASP A 106 9.52 -1.04 -11.97
CA ASP A 106 10.10 -1.83 -10.88
C ASP A 106 11.37 -1.15 -10.31
N LYS A 107 12.11 -0.37 -11.12
CA LYS A 107 13.20 0.48 -10.63
C LYS A 107 12.67 1.61 -9.74
N ALA A 108 11.59 2.29 -10.14
CA ALA A 108 10.97 3.35 -9.34
C ALA A 108 10.43 2.80 -8.00
N VAL A 109 9.75 1.65 -8.01
CA VAL A 109 9.27 0.98 -6.78
C VAL A 109 10.42 0.58 -5.86
N ARG A 110 11.52 0.04 -6.40
CA ARG A 110 12.71 -0.28 -5.60
C ARG A 110 13.34 0.98 -4.99
N GLY A 111 13.39 2.07 -5.75
CA GLY A 111 13.83 3.38 -5.26
C GLY A 111 12.95 3.92 -4.13
N TYR A 112 11.63 3.87 -4.30
CA TYR A 112 10.64 4.23 -3.28
C TYR A 112 10.89 3.47 -1.97
N ILE A 113 11.03 2.14 -2.05
CA ILE A 113 11.27 1.29 -0.88
C ILE A 113 12.60 1.64 -0.21
N ALA A 114 13.68 1.81 -0.99
CA ALA A 114 15.00 2.11 -0.45
C ALA A 114 15.04 3.46 0.29
N VAL A 115 14.35 4.47 -0.24
CA VAL A 115 14.28 5.81 0.37
C VAL A 115 13.39 5.81 1.62
N ASN A 116 12.29 5.05 1.61
CA ASN A 116 11.28 5.10 2.67
C ASN A 116 11.36 3.94 3.68
N ALA A 117 12.39 3.09 3.58
CA ALA A 117 12.59 1.98 4.50
C ALA A 117 12.60 2.45 5.96
N HIS A 118 11.77 1.83 6.79
CA HIS A 118 11.55 2.12 8.20
C HIS A 118 11.03 3.54 8.48
N ARG A 119 10.41 4.18 7.49
CA ARG A 119 9.73 5.48 7.60
C ARG A 119 8.23 5.35 7.41
N VAL A 120 7.52 6.43 7.76
CA VAL A 120 6.11 6.63 7.42
C VAL A 120 6.08 7.47 6.14
N ALA A 121 5.63 6.86 5.05
CA ALA A 121 5.44 7.51 3.75
C ALA A 121 4.06 8.14 3.66
N ASP A 122 3.99 9.23 2.90
CA ASP A 122 2.76 9.91 2.50
C ASP A 122 2.66 9.94 0.95
N PRO A 123 1.56 10.48 0.38
CA PRO A 123 1.43 10.57 -1.07
C PRO A 123 2.54 11.38 -1.76
N ALA A 124 3.18 12.33 -1.06
CA ALA A 124 4.29 13.09 -1.62
C ALA A 124 5.55 12.21 -1.79
N ALA A 125 5.80 11.27 -0.88
CA ALA A 125 6.88 10.29 -1.04
C ALA A 125 6.65 9.37 -2.25
N VAL A 126 5.41 8.98 -2.52
CA VAL A 126 5.07 8.20 -3.73
C VAL A 126 5.22 9.06 -4.98
N ARG A 127 4.73 10.30 -4.98
CA ARG A 127 4.91 11.27 -6.08
C ARG A 127 6.40 11.44 -6.42
N ALA A 128 7.25 11.64 -5.43
CA ALA A 128 8.70 11.81 -5.63
C ALA A 128 9.33 10.57 -6.30
N ALA A 129 8.92 9.36 -5.91
CA ALA A 129 9.46 8.13 -6.50
C ALA A 129 9.11 7.97 -8.00
N PHE A 130 7.96 8.49 -8.43
CA PHE A 130 7.48 8.38 -9.81
C PHE A 130 7.62 9.67 -10.61
N GLU A 131 8.27 10.72 -10.09
CA GLU A 131 8.33 12.05 -10.74
C GLU A 131 8.92 12.02 -12.16
N HIS A 132 9.82 11.06 -12.41
CA HIS A 132 10.49 10.84 -13.70
C HIS A 132 9.66 9.96 -14.67
N LEU A 133 8.44 9.59 -14.28
CA LEU A 133 7.47 8.79 -15.05
C LEU A 133 6.13 9.54 -15.10
N PRO A 134 6.00 10.59 -15.93
CA PRO A 134 4.83 11.47 -15.95
C PRO A 134 3.52 10.72 -16.24
N GLU A 135 3.55 9.65 -17.02
CA GLU A 135 2.39 8.80 -17.31
C GLU A 135 1.86 8.11 -16.05
N VAL A 136 2.74 7.74 -15.11
CA VAL A 136 2.36 7.17 -13.81
C VAL A 136 1.76 8.25 -12.91
N ILE A 137 2.38 9.43 -12.86
CA ILE A 137 1.87 10.57 -12.09
C ILE A 137 0.47 10.98 -12.57
N GLU A 138 0.26 11.04 -13.88
CA GLU A 138 -1.05 11.34 -14.46
C GLU A 138 -2.08 10.29 -14.05
N LEU A 139 -1.73 9.00 -14.14
CA LEU A 139 -2.61 7.90 -13.76
C LEU A 139 -2.97 7.95 -12.26
N LEU A 140 -1.98 8.16 -11.38
CA LEU A 140 -2.19 8.31 -9.94
C LEU A 140 -3.09 9.51 -9.60
N ASN A 141 -2.88 10.67 -10.23
CA ASN A 141 -3.74 11.85 -10.06
C ASN A 141 -5.18 11.57 -10.51
N ARG A 142 -5.37 10.99 -11.71
CA ARG A 142 -6.71 10.70 -12.26
C ARG A 142 -7.54 9.76 -11.37
N HIS A 143 -6.89 8.89 -10.63
CA HIS A 143 -7.54 7.94 -9.73
C HIS A 143 -7.61 8.41 -8.27
N GLY A 144 -7.21 9.66 -8.00
CA GLY A 144 -7.33 10.29 -6.68
C GLY A 144 -6.24 9.92 -5.68
N ALA A 145 -5.13 9.32 -6.12
CA ALA A 145 -4.09 8.81 -5.21
C ALA A 145 -3.17 9.91 -4.65
N LEU A 146 -3.04 11.04 -5.37
CA LEU A 146 -2.13 12.15 -5.04
C LEU A 146 -2.85 13.50 -4.89
N SER A 147 -4.15 13.44 -4.60
CA SER A 147 -5.06 14.57 -4.43
C SER A 147 -4.89 15.30 -3.11
#